data_AF-A0A7M2V0H4-F1
#
_entry.id   AF-A0A7M2V0H4-F1
#
_cell.length_a   1.000
_cell.length_b   1.000
_cell.length_c   1.000
_cell.angle_alpha   90.00
_cell.angle_beta   90.00
_cell.angle_gamma   90.00
#
_symmetry.space_group_name_H-M   'P 1'
#
loop_
_entity.id
_entity.type
_entity.pdbx_description
1 polymer ?
#
loop_
_entity_poly.entity_id
_entity_poly.type
_entity_poly.pdbx_seq_one_letter_code
_entity_poly.pdbx_strand_id
1 'polypeptide(L)'
;MTDVAHVKLRPLEREDLRFVHQLDNNASVMRYWFEEPYEAFVELSDLYDKHIHDQSERRFVVECDGDKAGLVELVEINHVHRRAEFQIIISPEHQGKGLATRAAKLAMDYGFTVLNLYKLYLIVDKENEKAIHIYRKLGFMVEGELIHEFFINGEYRNTIRMCIFQQQYLENHKSSGGTLLKPTAQ
;
A
#
# COMPACT_ATOMS: atom_id res chain seq x y z
N MET A 1 -14.43 12.51 -24.25
CA MET A 1 -14.21 11.23 -23.56
C MET A 1 -12.93 11.39 -22.78
N THR A 2 -12.99 11.54 -21.45
CA THR A 2 -11.79 11.58 -20.62
C THR A 2 -11.22 10.17 -20.58
N ASP A 3 -10.06 9.97 -21.22
CA ASP A 3 -9.33 8.72 -21.17
C ASP A 3 -9.01 8.42 -19.71
N VAL A 4 -9.57 7.34 -19.18
CA VAL A 4 -9.36 6.97 -17.78
C VAL A 4 -7.98 6.32 -17.73
N ALA A 5 -6.98 7.05 -17.21
CA ALA A 5 -5.61 6.57 -17.05
C ALA A 5 -5.56 5.10 -16.63
N HIS A 6 -4.71 4.27 -17.20
CA HIS A 6 -4.66 2.84 -16.89
C HIS A 6 -3.72 2.59 -15.70
N VAL A 7 -4.27 2.04 -14.60
CA VAL A 7 -3.49 1.77 -13.36
C VAL A 7 -3.42 0.27 -13.12
N LYS A 8 -2.23 -0.23 -12.84
CA LYS A 8 -1.98 -1.64 -12.49
C LYS A 8 -0.97 -1.77 -11.36
N LEU A 9 -1.01 -2.91 -10.67
CA LEU A 9 0.03 -3.36 -9.76
C LEU A 9 0.85 -4.43 -10.46
N ARG A 10 2.17 -4.37 -10.32
CA ARG A 10 3.06 -5.48 -10.69
C ARG A 10 4.08 -5.75 -9.58
N PRO A 11 4.63 -6.97 -9.47
CA PRO A 11 5.68 -7.26 -8.51
C PRO A 11 6.84 -6.27 -8.60
N LEU A 12 7.43 -5.94 -7.45
CA LEU A 12 8.65 -5.17 -7.34
C LEU A 12 9.84 -6.02 -7.83
N GLU A 13 10.58 -5.52 -8.80
CA GLU A 13 11.77 -6.16 -9.36
C GLU A 13 13.03 -5.37 -9.00
N ARG A 14 14.20 -6.01 -9.11
CA ARG A 14 15.49 -5.36 -8.79
C ARG A 14 15.73 -4.04 -9.55
N GLU A 15 15.25 -3.95 -10.79
CA GLU A 15 15.35 -2.74 -11.62
C GLU A 15 14.51 -1.55 -11.11
N ASP A 16 13.59 -1.79 -10.18
CA ASP A 16 12.78 -0.76 -9.53
C ASP A 16 13.46 -0.11 -8.35
N LEU A 17 14.52 -0.71 -7.79
CA LEU A 17 15.14 -0.23 -6.55
C LEU A 17 15.65 1.21 -6.66
N ARG A 18 15.98 1.70 -7.86
CA ARG A 18 16.33 3.12 -8.06
C ARG A 18 15.15 4.05 -7.85
N PHE A 19 13.95 3.63 -8.23
CA PHE A 19 12.72 4.37 -7.98
C PHE A 19 12.32 4.29 -6.51
N VAL A 20 12.44 3.10 -5.88
CA VAL A 20 12.20 2.89 -4.44
C VAL A 20 13.11 3.79 -3.60
N HIS A 21 14.42 3.73 -3.84
CA HIS A 21 15.42 4.58 -3.17
C HIS A 21 15.13 6.09 -3.26
N GLN A 22 14.56 6.57 -4.37
CA GLN A 22 14.17 7.97 -4.52
C GLN A 22 12.98 8.34 -3.62
N LEU A 23 12.04 7.41 -3.42
CA LEU A 23 10.91 7.59 -2.50
C LEU A 23 11.37 7.50 -1.05
N ASP A 24 12.23 6.54 -0.71
CA ASP A 24 12.70 6.30 0.66
C ASP A 24 13.57 7.44 1.16
N ASN A 25 14.31 8.12 0.29
CA ASN A 25 15.06 9.32 0.66
C ASN A 25 14.24 10.63 0.53
N ASN A 26 12.92 10.55 0.35
CA ASN A 26 12.05 11.72 0.30
C ASN A 26 11.27 11.88 1.61
N ALA A 27 11.69 12.83 2.44
CA ALA A 27 11.07 13.14 3.73
C ALA A 27 9.56 13.45 3.67
N SER A 28 9.08 14.06 2.58
CA SER A 28 7.65 14.34 2.42
C SER A 28 6.82 13.07 2.18
N VAL A 29 7.45 12.03 1.64
CA VAL A 29 6.85 10.74 1.31
C VAL A 29 6.95 9.80 2.50
N MET A 30 8.15 9.59 3.06
CA MET A 30 8.38 8.68 4.19
C MET A 30 7.63 9.06 5.46
N ARG A 31 7.31 10.36 5.63
CA ARG A 31 6.39 10.81 6.67
C ARG A 31 5.06 10.04 6.68
N TYR A 32 4.56 9.62 5.52
CA TYR A 32 3.29 8.87 5.45
C TYR A 32 3.43 7.41 5.86
N TRP A 33 4.64 6.85 5.84
CA TRP A 33 4.95 5.49 6.29
C TRP A 33 5.56 5.45 7.70
N PHE A 34 5.78 6.61 8.32
CA PHE A 34 6.39 6.74 9.64
C PHE A 34 7.85 6.25 9.70
N GLU A 35 8.52 6.22 8.54
CA GLU A 35 9.89 5.74 8.39
C GLU A 35 10.89 6.91 8.31
N GLU A 36 12.15 6.63 8.65
CA GLU A 36 13.25 7.58 8.49
C GLU A 36 13.55 7.78 6.99
N PRO A 37 13.64 9.02 6.49
CA PRO A 37 13.94 9.27 5.08
C PRO A 37 15.43 9.18 4.76
N TYR A 38 16.05 8.06 5.14
CA TYR A 38 17.45 7.78 4.95
C TYR A 38 17.64 6.30 4.67
N GLU A 39 18.06 5.98 3.45
CA GLU A 39 18.46 4.63 3.10
C GLU A 39 19.52 4.68 2.02
N ALA A 40 20.70 4.13 2.27
CA ALA A 40 21.71 4.04 1.22
C ALA A 40 21.29 2.97 0.20
N PHE A 41 21.51 3.23 -1.10
CA PHE A 41 21.13 2.28 -2.14
C PHE A 41 21.71 0.85 -1.95
N VAL A 42 22.91 0.75 -1.37
CA VAL A 42 23.53 -0.56 -1.08
C VAL A 42 22.73 -1.29 0.00
N GLU A 43 22.30 -0.58 1.04
CA GLU A 43 21.46 -1.14 2.12
C GLU A 43 20.12 -1.62 1.58
N LEU A 44 19.44 -0.80 0.76
CA LEU A 44 18.19 -1.18 0.10
C LEU A 44 18.36 -2.45 -0.76
N SER A 45 19.43 -2.52 -1.56
CA SER A 45 19.70 -3.68 -2.42
C SER A 45 19.97 -4.94 -1.61
N ASP A 46 20.72 -4.84 -0.52
CA ASP A 46 21.02 -5.98 0.34
C ASP A 46 19.76 -6.47 1.09
N LEU A 47 18.92 -5.54 1.55
CA LEU A 47 17.63 -5.87 2.18
C LEU A 47 16.68 -6.55 1.19
N TYR A 48 16.57 -6.03 -0.03
CA TYR A 48 15.79 -6.67 -1.10
C TYR A 48 16.26 -8.11 -1.32
N ASP A 49 17.56 -8.33 -1.48
CA ASP A 49 18.14 -9.66 -1.73
C ASP A 49 17.88 -10.63 -0.58
N LYS A 50 17.88 -10.15 0.65
CA LYS A 50 17.56 -10.93 1.84
C LYS A 50 16.07 -11.35 1.89
N HIS A 51 15.17 -10.50 1.39
CA HIS A 51 13.72 -10.67 1.54
C HIS A 51 13.03 -11.31 0.31
N ILE A 52 13.75 -11.63 -0.78
CA ILE A 52 13.13 -12.16 -2.02
C ILE A 52 12.25 -13.41 -1.83
N HIS A 53 12.56 -14.22 -0.82
CA HIS A 53 11.83 -15.46 -0.50
C HIS A 53 10.90 -15.31 0.70
N ASP A 54 10.88 -14.14 1.34
CA ASP A 54 10.03 -13.88 2.49
C ASP A 54 8.56 -13.86 2.07
N GLN A 55 7.78 -14.74 2.72
CA GLN A 55 6.35 -14.85 2.47
C GLN A 55 5.52 -13.89 3.32
N SER A 56 6.14 -13.26 4.32
CA SER A 56 5.50 -12.31 5.24
C SER A 56 5.29 -10.92 4.63
N GLU A 57 5.81 -10.67 3.43
CA GLU A 57 5.63 -9.43 2.70
C GLU A 57 5.31 -9.65 1.20
N ARG A 58 4.65 -8.68 0.58
CA ARG A 58 4.47 -8.55 -0.88
C ARG A 58 4.58 -7.10 -1.27
N ARG A 59 5.54 -6.78 -2.13
CA ARG A 59 5.77 -5.41 -2.61
C ARG A 59 5.41 -5.29 -4.08
N PHE A 60 4.70 -4.23 -4.42
CA PHE A 60 4.20 -3.97 -5.77
C PHE A 60 4.57 -2.55 -6.20
N VAL A 61 4.98 -2.41 -7.46
CA VAL A 61 5.03 -1.11 -8.13
C VAL A 61 3.63 -0.78 -8.65
N VAL A 62 3.18 0.44 -8.35
CA VAL A 62 2.00 1.05 -8.98
C VAL A 62 2.45 1.66 -10.30
N GLU A 63 1.90 1.19 -11.42
CA GLU A 63 2.14 1.80 -12.73
C GLU A 63 0.90 2.55 -13.22
N CYS A 64 1.09 3.76 -13.75
CA CYS A 64 0.07 4.57 -14.40
C CYS A 64 0.50 4.83 -15.85
N ASP A 65 -0.26 4.32 -16.82
CA ASP A 65 0.03 4.49 -18.26
C ASP A 65 1.46 4.06 -18.68
N GLY A 66 2.06 3.14 -17.93
CA GLY A 66 3.42 2.62 -18.16
C GLY A 66 4.50 3.25 -17.27
N ASP A 67 4.20 4.37 -16.59
CA ASP A 67 5.14 5.05 -15.70
C ASP A 67 5.03 4.54 -14.26
N LYS A 68 6.17 4.43 -13.57
CA LYS A 68 6.22 4.10 -12.14
C LYS A 68 5.63 5.26 -11.34
N ALA A 69 4.45 5.04 -10.76
CA ALA A 69 3.66 6.05 -10.10
C ALA A 69 3.67 5.94 -8.57
N GLY A 70 4.08 4.80 -8.01
CA GLY A 70 4.10 4.59 -6.57
C GLY A 70 4.43 3.16 -6.16
N LEU A 71 4.24 2.86 -4.88
CA LEU A 71 4.45 1.57 -4.25
C LEU A 71 3.23 1.17 -3.43
N VAL A 72 2.95 -0.13 -3.40
CA VAL A 72 2.00 -0.76 -2.49
C VAL A 72 2.71 -1.92 -1.83
N GLU A 73 2.59 -2.02 -0.51
CA GLU A 73 3.15 -3.12 0.25
C GLU A 73 2.07 -3.78 1.10
N LEU A 74 2.10 -5.11 1.15
CA LEU A 74 1.42 -5.90 2.17
C LEU A 74 2.51 -6.46 3.07
N VAL A 75 2.52 -6.05 4.33
CA VAL A 75 3.53 -6.45 5.33
C VAL A 75 2.86 -7.13 6.51
N GLU A 76 3.66 -7.75 7.38
CA GLU A 76 3.19 -8.57 8.50
C GLU A 76 2.14 -9.63 8.08
N ILE A 77 2.30 -10.22 6.89
CA ILE A 77 1.38 -11.24 6.40
C ILE A 77 1.46 -12.45 7.33
N ASN A 78 0.36 -12.69 8.03
CA ASN A 78 0.18 -13.84 8.89
C ASN A 78 -0.87 -14.76 8.29
N HIS A 79 -0.46 -15.94 7.83
CA HIS A 79 -1.37 -16.91 7.20
C HIS A 79 -2.27 -17.66 8.18
N VAL A 80 -1.90 -17.74 9.46
CA VAL A 80 -2.75 -18.36 10.50
C VAL A 80 -3.93 -17.46 10.84
N HIS A 81 -3.66 -16.18 11.09
CA HIS A 81 -4.67 -15.17 11.38
C HIS A 81 -5.26 -14.52 10.13
N ARG A 82 -4.70 -14.88 8.96
CA ARG A 82 -5.09 -14.39 7.62
C ARG A 82 -5.20 -12.87 7.60
N ARG A 83 -4.16 -12.18 8.06
CA ARG A 83 -4.13 -10.72 8.08
C ARG A 83 -2.82 -10.16 7.53
N ALA A 84 -2.87 -8.93 7.04
CA ALA A 84 -1.70 -8.14 6.69
C ALA A 84 -1.98 -6.66 6.96
N GLU A 85 -0.92 -5.91 7.22
CA GLU A 85 -0.94 -4.47 7.08
C GLU A 85 -0.77 -4.13 5.60
N PHE A 86 -1.48 -3.12 5.09
CA PHE A 86 -1.17 -2.55 3.79
C PHE A 86 -0.70 -1.11 3.91
N GLN A 87 0.27 -0.78 3.08
CA GLN A 87 0.87 0.54 2.98
C GLN A 87 0.90 0.96 1.52
N ILE A 88 0.79 2.26 1.27
CA ILE A 88 0.79 2.82 -0.08
C ILE A 88 1.51 4.16 -0.12
N ILE A 89 2.34 4.35 -1.14
CA ILE A 89 2.94 5.62 -1.53
C ILE A 89 2.58 5.89 -2.98
N ILE A 90 2.22 7.14 -3.27
CA ILE A 90 2.18 7.65 -4.64
C ILE A 90 3.29 8.71 -4.75
N SER A 91 4.14 8.55 -5.76
CA SER A 91 5.21 9.49 -6.07
C SER A 91 4.65 10.92 -6.21
N PRO A 92 5.35 11.96 -5.73
CA PRO A 92 4.85 13.34 -5.72
C PRO A 92 4.28 13.82 -7.06
N GLU A 93 4.95 13.47 -8.17
CA GLU A 93 4.58 13.79 -9.56
C GLU A 93 3.17 13.24 -9.96
N HIS A 94 2.72 12.21 -9.25
CA HIS A 94 1.52 11.43 -9.53
C HIS A 94 0.41 11.64 -8.48
N GLN A 95 0.65 12.44 -7.44
CA GLN A 95 -0.34 12.74 -6.41
C GLN A 95 -1.49 13.63 -6.93
N GLY A 96 -2.60 13.67 -6.20
CA GLY A 96 -3.78 14.49 -6.56
C GLY A 96 -4.61 13.96 -7.74
N LYS A 97 -4.17 12.90 -8.43
CA LYS A 97 -4.82 12.31 -9.61
C LYS A 97 -5.74 11.12 -9.29
N GLY A 98 -6.05 10.87 -8.01
CA GLY A 98 -6.89 9.75 -7.58
C GLY A 98 -6.23 8.37 -7.66
N LEU A 99 -4.92 8.30 -7.91
CA LEU A 99 -4.18 7.04 -8.06
C LEU A 99 -4.13 6.21 -6.78
N ALA A 100 -3.97 6.85 -5.62
CA ALA A 100 -3.97 6.15 -4.32
C ALA A 100 -5.22 5.30 -4.11
N THR A 101 -6.40 5.87 -4.41
CA THR A 101 -7.69 5.14 -4.31
C THR A 101 -7.74 3.93 -5.23
N ARG A 102 -7.19 4.04 -6.44
CA ARG A 102 -7.21 2.94 -7.42
C ARG A 102 -6.22 1.85 -7.08
N ALA A 103 -5.02 2.22 -6.67
CA ALA A 103 -3.99 1.30 -6.19
C ALA A 103 -4.44 0.57 -4.91
N ALA A 104 -5.07 1.27 -3.95
CA ALA A 104 -5.64 0.64 -2.76
C ALA A 104 -6.72 -0.41 -3.12
N LYS A 105 -7.58 -0.13 -4.10
CA LYS A 105 -8.57 -1.12 -4.57
C LYS A 105 -7.91 -2.37 -5.17
N LEU A 106 -6.84 -2.21 -5.94
CA LEU A 106 -6.07 -3.34 -6.49
C LEU A 106 -5.36 -4.13 -5.38
N ALA A 107 -4.84 -3.44 -4.37
CA ALA A 107 -4.21 -4.07 -3.21
C ALA A 107 -5.23 -4.90 -2.40
N MET A 108 -6.42 -4.35 -2.19
CA MET A 108 -7.53 -5.05 -1.54
C MET A 108 -7.99 -6.26 -2.35
N ASP A 109 -8.14 -6.11 -3.66
CA ASP A 109 -8.48 -7.24 -4.56
C ASP A 109 -7.43 -8.35 -4.40
N TYR A 110 -6.15 -8.03 -4.56
CA TYR A 110 -5.08 -9.00 -4.38
C TYR A 110 -5.09 -9.67 -2.99
N GLY A 111 -5.19 -8.89 -1.91
CA GLY A 111 -5.22 -9.43 -0.54
C GLY A 111 -6.41 -10.37 -0.29
N PHE A 112 -7.59 -10.05 -0.81
CA PHE A 112 -8.81 -10.81 -0.53
C PHE A 112 -9.12 -11.92 -1.54
N THR A 113 -8.80 -11.74 -2.82
CA THR A 113 -9.17 -12.68 -3.89
C THR A 113 -8.00 -13.56 -4.33
N VAL A 114 -6.74 -13.12 -4.15
CA VAL A 114 -5.54 -13.89 -4.50
C VAL A 114 -4.90 -14.52 -3.27
N LEU A 115 -4.51 -13.71 -2.27
CA LEU A 115 -3.89 -14.23 -1.04
C LEU A 115 -4.88 -14.88 -0.06
N ASN A 116 -6.18 -14.70 -0.30
CA ASN A 116 -7.25 -15.21 0.55
C ASN A 116 -7.09 -14.79 2.03
N LEU A 117 -6.68 -13.54 2.26
CA LEU A 117 -6.63 -12.97 3.60
C LEU A 117 -8.06 -12.72 4.11
N TYR A 118 -8.21 -12.74 5.43
CA TYR A 118 -9.45 -12.43 6.13
C TYR A 118 -9.56 -10.95 6.50
N LYS A 119 -8.45 -10.30 6.86
CA LYS A 119 -8.40 -8.91 7.32
C LYS A 119 -7.25 -8.15 6.67
N LEU A 120 -7.52 -6.95 6.21
CA LEU A 120 -6.49 -5.95 5.93
C LEU A 120 -6.63 -4.79 6.91
N TYR A 121 -5.51 -4.23 7.35
CA TYR A 121 -5.50 -3.00 8.13
C TYR A 121 -4.42 -2.05 7.64
N LEU A 122 -4.50 -0.81 8.08
CA LEU A 122 -3.52 0.24 7.85
C LEU A 122 -3.39 1.09 9.10
N ILE A 123 -2.29 1.84 9.17
CA ILE A 123 -2.07 2.90 10.13
C ILE A 123 -1.95 4.21 9.36
N VAL A 124 -2.60 5.27 9.85
CA VAL A 124 -2.58 6.59 9.22
C VAL A 124 -2.47 7.69 10.28
N ASP A 125 -1.73 8.75 9.95
CA ASP A 125 -1.59 9.92 10.83
C ASP A 125 -2.98 10.50 11.12
N LYS A 126 -3.28 10.74 12.40
CA LYS A 126 -4.58 11.28 12.83
C LYS A 126 -4.91 12.61 12.15
N GLU A 127 -3.91 13.41 11.83
CA GLU A 127 -4.10 14.69 11.13
C GLU A 127 -4.27 14.53 9.60
N ASN A 128 -4.03 13.35 9.03
CA ASN A 128 -4.23 13.09 7.60
C ASN A 128 -5.70 12.72 7.31
N GLU A 129 -6.59 13.68 7.56
CA GLU A 129 -8.04 13.52 7.36
C GLU A 129 -8.40 13.13 5.92
N LYS A 130 -7.61 13.59 4.94
CA LYS A 130 -7.79 13.25 3.53
C LYS A 130 -7.64 11.75 3.29
N ALA A 131 -6.58 11.14 3.82
CA ALA A 131 -6.36 9.70 3.70
C ALA A 131 -7.42 8.90 4.48
N ILE A 132 -7.74 9.30 5.71
CA ILE A 132 -8.81 8.69 6.51
C ILE A 132 -10.14 8.69 5.75
N HIS A 133 -10.50 9.80 5.10
CA HIS A 133 -11.71 9.90 4.28
C HIS A 133 -11.71 8.97 3.07
N ILE A 134 -10.56 8.84 2.39
CA ILE A 134 -10.40 7.88 1.29
C ILE A 134 -10.62 6.46 1.78
N TYR A 135 -9.98 6.07 2.89
CA TYR A 135 -10.11 4.72 3.44
C TYR A 135 -11.53 4.41 3.91
N ARG A 136 -12.22 5.37 4.55
CA ARG A 136 -13.65 5.23 4.88
C ARG A 136 -14.51 4.98 3.63
N LYS A 137 -14.27 5.72 2.54
CA LYS A 137 -14.98 5.50 1.26
C LYS A 137 -14.69 4.15 0.63
N LEU A 138 -13.54 3.56 0.91
CA LEU A 138 -13.18 2.21 0.48
C LEU A 138 -13.74 1.11 1.39
N GLY A 139 -14.44 1.48 2.46
CA GLY A 139 -15.08 0.53 3.39
C GLY A 139 -14.24 0.20 4.62
N PHE A 140 -13.08 0.84 4.81
CA PHE A 140 -12.34 0.69 6.06
C PHE A 140 -13.06 1.35 7.23
N MET A 141 -13.09 0.66 8.36
CA MET A 141 -13.58 1.17 9.64
C MET A 141 -12.42 1.43 10.61
N VAL A 142 -12.59 2.39 11.51
CA VAL A 142 -11.61 2.64 12.58
C VAL A 142 -11.72 1.52 13.62
N GLU A 143 -10.59 0.93 13.99
CA GLU A 143 -10.53 -0.09 15.05
C GLU A 143 -9.64 0.31 16.23
N GLY A 144 -8.91 1.42 16.13
CA GLY A 144 -8.14 1.96 17.23
C GLY A 144 -7.57 3.34 16.93
N GLU A 145 -7.35 4.10 17.99
CA GLU A 145 -6.45 5.26 17.99
C GLU A 145 -5.24 4.89 18.84
N LEU A 146 -4.05 4.99 18.26
CA LEU A 146 -2.77 4.75 18.92
C LEU A 146 -2.21 6.10 19.36
N ILE A 147 -1.92 6.23 20.66
CA ILE A 147 -1.54 7.48 21.29
C ILE A 147 -0.03 7.60 21.31
N HIS A 148 0.50 8.68 20.75
CA HIS A 148 1.94 8.96 20.67
C HIS A 148 2.75 7.80 20.05
N GLU A 149 2.19 7.14 19.04
CA GLU A 149 2.74 5.92 18.46
C GLU A 149 4.05 6.19 17.70
N PHE A 150 4.12 7.30 16.96
CA PHE A 150 5.28 7.62 16.13
C PHE A 150 5.83 9.01 16.45
N PHE A 151 7.15 9.14 16.40
CA PHE A 151 7.86 10.41 16.48
C PHE A 151 8.14 10.94 15.08
N ILE A 152 7.56 12.07 14.71
CA ILE A 152 7.70 12.67 13.37
C ILE A 152 7.97 14.16 13.54
N ASN A 153 8.98 14.68 12.85
CA ASN A 153 9.29 16.12 12.80
C ASN A 153 9.43 16.79 14.19
N GLY A 154 9.94 16.07 15.18
CA GLY A 154 10.20 16.62 16.52
C GLY A 154 9.09 16.41 17.55
N GLU A 155 7.97 15.76 17.19
CA GLU A 155 6.84 15.54 18.09
C GLU A 155 6.28 14.12 17.98
N TYR A 156 5.69 13.61 19.07
CA TYR A 156 4.93 12.38 19.04
C TYR A 156 3.53 12.63 18.48
N ARG A 157 3.09 11.77 17.57
CA ARG A 157 1.81 11.90 16.86
C ARG A 157 0.92 10.69 17.09
N ASN A 158 -0.38 10.96 17.23
CA ASN A 158 -1.38 9.91 17.30
C ASN A 158 -1.66 9.38 15.90
N THR A 159 -1.98 8.10 15.80
CA THR A 159 -2.38 7.47 14.56
C THR A 159 -3.69 6.72 14.70
N ILE A 160 -4.37 6.54 13.58
CA ILE A 160 -5.62 5.81 13.49
C ILE A 160 -5.33 4.49 12.80
N ARG A 161 -5.67 3.40 13.49
CA ARG A 161 -5.69 2.07 12.89
C ARG A 161 -7.04 1.84 12.26
N MET A 162 -7.06 1.51 10.97
CA MET A 162 -8.28 1.21 10.24
C MET A 162 -8.21 -0.19 9.63
N CYS A 163 -9.34 -0.89 9.54
CA CYS A 163 -9.40 -2.24 8.99
C CYS A 163 -10.63 -2.48 8.10
N ILE A 164 -10.53 -3.53 7.29
CA ILE A 164 -11.64 -4.08 6.49
C ILE A 164 -11.49 -5.60 6.42
N PHE A 165 -12.64 -6.30 6.33
CA PHE A 165 -12.70 -7.75 6.28
C PHE A 165 -13.09 -8.28 4.90
N GLN A 166 -12.61 -9.48 4.58
CA GLN A 166 -12.84 -10.16 3.31
C GLN A 166 -14.32 -10.25 2.95
N GLN A 167 -15.17 -10.63 3.90
CA GLN A 167 -16.60 -10.77 3.65
C GLN A 167 -17.24 -9.43 3.22
N GLN A 168 -16.90 -8.33 3.90
CA GLN A 168 -17.39 -6.99 3.57
C GLN A 168 -16.95 -6.56 2.17
N TYR A 169 -15.69 -6.87 1.81
CA TYR A 169 -15.17 -6.59 0.48
C TYR A 169 -15.92 -7.41 -0.58
N LEU A 170 -16.01 -8.72 -0.42
CA LEU A 170 -16.62 -9.62 -1.40
C LEU A 170 -18.12 -9.35 -1.59
N GLU A 171 -18.88 -9.07 -0.52
CA GLU A 171 -20.30 -8.72 -0.62
C GLU A 171 -20.55 -7.51 -1.52
N ASN A 172 -19.68 -6.51 -1.46
CA ASN A 172 -19.76 -5.31 -2.30
C ASN A 172 -19.28 -5.53 -3.75
N HIS A 173 -18.59 -6.65 -4.04
CA HIS A 173 -18.00 -6.95 -5.36
C HIS A 173 -18.58 -8.20 -6.03
N LYS A 174 -19.62 -8.82 -5.46
CA LYS A 174 -20.35 -9.98 -6.04
C LYS A 174 -20.99 -9.72 -7.41
N SER A 175 -21.02 -8.47 -7.88
CA SER A 175 -21.64 -8.06 -9.15
C SER A 175 -20.68 -7.88 -10.33
N SER A 176 -19.39 -8.16 -10.17
CA SER A 176 -18.38 -7.91 -11.21
C SER A 176 -17.50 -9.15 -11.42
N GLY A 177 -18.01 -10.11 -12.20
CA GLY A 177 -17.34 -11.39 -12.51
C GLY A 177 -16.11 -11.28 -13.42
N GLY A 178 -15.18 -10.39 -13.11
CA GLY A 178 -13.89 -10.29 -13.79
C GLY A 178 -12.80 -9.93 -12.79
N THR A 179 -11.96 -10.90 -12.44
CA THR A 179 -10.71 -10.67 -11.71
C THR A 179 -9.92 -9.57 -12.42
N LEU A 180 -9.63 -8.46 -11.72
CA LEU A 180 -8.90 -7.30 -12.27
C LEU A 180 -7.40 -7.59 -12.44
N LEU A 181 -6.94 -8.75 -11.98
CA LEU A 181 -5.57 -9.22 -12.07
C LEU A 181 -5.54 -10.45 -12.98
N LYS A 182 -5.01 -10.29 -14.19
CA LYS A 182 -4.63 -11.44 -15.02
C LYS A 182 -3.28 -11.97 -14.52
N PRO A 183 -3.17 -13.24 -14.10
CA PRO A 183 -1.88 -13.84 -13.78
C PRO A 183 -0.95 -13.70 -14.99
N THR A 184 0.24 -13.13 -14.78
CA THR A 184 1.20 -12.86 -15.86
C THR A 184 2.26 -13.96 -16.01
N ALA A 185 2.03 -15.16 -15.48
CA ALA A 185 2.97 -16.27 -15.56
C ALA A 185 2.38 -17.45 -16.34
N GLN A 186 2.94 -17.72 -17.51
CA GLN A 186 3.08 -19.06 -18.10
C GLN A 186 4.55 -19.45 -18.05
#